data_AF-A0A6I4P055-F1
#
_entry.id   AF-A0A6I4P055-F1
#
_cell.length_a   1.000
_cell.length_b   1.000
_cell.length_c   1.000
_cell.angle_alpha   90.00
_cell.angle_beta   90.00
_cell.angle_gamma   90.00
#
_symmetry.space_group_name_H-M   'P 1'
#
loop_
_entity.id
_entity.type
_entity.pdbx_description
1 polymer ?
#
loop_
_entity_poly.entity_id
_entity_poly.type
_entity_poly.pdbx_seq_one_letter_code
_entity_poly.pdbx_strand_id
1 'polypeptide(L)'
;MESEREPTVAEAAELLGRHNEIRSRAARQRESRGSAWLQVVGSVLLSVYVGILLVMFTGFDPHESGGGPSQYVHLLLLPVLLFCGLVQGARDRFRVRTRPGVGQVIIGAAPLAAFMVLTALSIAGVAYPWWLNALIPLVLFAATASPALRRLRDPQPSAADDRWSTQPLPPVTRWTTVAIGAAFGIGSAVSTWTWAPLVWMAMWIALLIAAIVGWRMPWGLPRTGFLWGPAHWMLYGAATVVLFALAAVLSTVDTASIAVPFGAASLAFALLVLSSVIPLRTGR
;
A
#
# COMPACT_ATOMS: atom_id res chain seq x y z
N MET A 1 19.92 50.82 9.13
CA MET A 1 19.24 50.81 10.44
C MET A 1 17.76 51.03 10.17
N GLU A 2 17.05 49.95 9.83
CA GLU A 2 15.59 49.99 9.79
C GLU A 2 15.10 49.89 11.24
N SER A 3 14.42 50.95 11.70
CA SER A 3 13.77 50.99 13.00
C SER A 3 12.76 49.85 13.08
N GLU A 4 12.95 48.91 14.01
CA GLU A 4 11.94 47.92 14.40
C GLU A 4 10.71 48.70 14.90
N ARG A 5 9.73 48.88 14.00
CA ARG A 5 8.48 49.54 14.32
C ARG A 5 7.60 48.50 14.98
N GLU A 6 7.34 48.66 16.28
CA GLU A 6 6.42 47.77 17.00
C GLU A 6 5.06 47.77 16.29
N PRO A 7 4.50 46.58 16.00
CA PRO A 7 3.22 46.47 15.30
C PRO A 7 2.14 47.14 16.15
N THR A 8 1.35 47.99 15.50
CA THR A 8 0.24 48.66 16.16
C THR A 8 -0.80 47.65 16.62
N VAL A 9 -1.56 47.97 17.68
CA VAL A 9 -2.61 47.08 18.23
C VAL A 9 -3.60 46.62 17.16
N ALA A 10 -3.88 47.47 16.17
CA ALA A 10 -4.73 47.14 15.02
C ALA A 10 -4.10 46.07 14.10
N GLU A 11 -2.81 46.17 13.80
CA GLU A 11 -2.07 45.18 12.99
C GLU A 11 -1.97 43.83 13.71
N ALA A 12 -1.74 43.84 15.03
CA ALA A 12 -1.71 42.62 15.84
C ALA A 12 -3.07 41.91 15.84
N ALA A 13 -4.18 42.66 15.94
CA ALA A 13 -5.53 42.12 15.87
C ALA A 13 -5.84 41.55 14.48
N GLU A 14 -5.41 42.20 13.40
CA GLU A 14 -5.57 41.70 12.03
C GLU A 14 -4.78 40.41 11.79
N LEU A 15 -3.54 40.35 12.27
CA LEU A 15 -2.70 39.14 12.19
C LEU A 15 -3.31 37.96 12.95
N LEU A 16 -3.85 38.20 14.16
CA LEU A 16 -4.58 37.19 14.92
C LEU A 16 -5.86 36.73 14.20
N GLY A 17 -6.60 37.66 13.59
CA GLY A 17 -7.79 37.37 12.79
C GLY A 17 -7.46 36.47 11.59
N ARG A 18 -6.45 36.85 10.80
CA ARG A 18 -5.96 36.03 9.66
C ARG A 18 -5.45 34.67 10.13
N HIS A 19 -4.71 34.61 11.24
CA HIS A 19 -4.22 33.35 11.80
C HIS A 19 -5.38 32.44 12.21
N ASN A 20 -6.41 32.97 12.87
CA ASN A 20 -7.61 32.23 13.23
C ASN A 20 -8.40 31.78 12.01
N GLU A 21 -8.49 32.60 10.97
CA GLU A 21 -9.14 32.22 9.72
C GLU A 21 -8.39 31.08 9.03
N ILE A 22 -7.07 31.18 8.90
CA ILE A 22 -6.20 30.12 8.36
C ILE A 22 -6.34 28.84 9.20
N ARG A 23 -6.32 28.94 10.53
CA ARG A 23 -6.51 27.81 11.43
C ARG A 23 -7.90 27.20 11.29
N SER A 24 -8.94 28.02 11.11
CA SER A 24 -10.31 27.53 10.90
C SER A 24 -10.48 26.86 9.53
N ARG A 25 -9.82 27.38 8.49
CA ARG A 25 -9.79 26.77 7.14
C ARG A 25 -9.01 25.46 7.17
N ALA A 26 -7.88 25.42 7.87
CA ALA A 26 -7.09 24.20 8.10
C ALA A 26 -7.86 23.18 8.95
N ALA A 27 -8.60 23.63 9.96
CA ALA A 27 -9.45 22.77 10.80
C ALA A 27 -10.67 22.24 10.02
N ARG A 28 -11.21 22.99 9.06
CA ARG A 28 -12.25 22.51 8.12
C ARG A 28 -11.69 21.59 7.04
N GLN A 29 -10.39 21.68 6.74
CA GLN A 29 -9.64 20.73 5.90
C GLN A 29 -9.10 19.52 6.68
N ARG A 30 -9.66 19.22 7.87
CA ARG A 30 -9.25 18.03 8.63
C ARG A 30 -9.42 16.80 7.75
N GLU A 31 -8.34 16.04 7.62
CA GLU A 31 -8.31 14.81 6.83
C GLU A 31 -9.42 13.84 7.28
N SER A 32 -10.10 13.22 6.32
CA SER A 32 -11.18 12.27 6.56
C SER A 32 -10.71 11.05 7.35
N ARG A 33 -11.63 10.42 8.10
CA ARG A 33 -11.33 9.14 8.80
C ARG A 33 -10.95 8.03 7.80
N GLY A 34 -11.52 8.07 6.60
CA GLY A 34 -11.18 7.14 5.52
C GLY A 34 -9.72 7.25 5.07
N SER A 35 -9.17 8.46 4.98
CA SER A 35 -7.75 8.69 4.71
C SER A 35 -6.86 8.06 5.79
N ALA A 36 -7.19 8.32 7.06
CA ALA A 36 -6.44 7.76 8.18
C ALA A 36 -6.48 6.22 8.19
N TRP A 37 -7.64 5.62 7.93
CA TRP A 37 -7.75 4.16 7.78
C TRP A 37 -6.87 3.63 6.64
N LEU A 38 -6.90 4.27 5.48
CA LEU A 38 -6.10 3.85 4.31
C LEU A 38 -4.60 3.96 4.58
N GLN A 39 -4.20 4.99 5.33
CA GLN A 39 -2.82 5.15 5.78
C GLN A 39 -2.40 4.01 6.72
N VAL A 40 -3.25 3.61 7.68
CA VAL A 40 -2.98 2.45 8.55
C VAL A 40 -2.86 1.18 7.72
N VAL A 41 -3.77 0.95 6.76
CA VAL A 41 -3.70 -0.22 5.87
C VAL A 41 -2.43 -0.23 5.04
N GLY A 42 -2.03 0.92 4.48
CA GLY A 42 -0.76 1.06 3.77
C GLY A 42 0.46 0.79 4.65
N SER A 43 0.43 1.24 5.91
CA SER A 43 1.47 0.94 6.90
C SER A 43 1.55 -0.54 7.26
N VAL A 44 0.41 -1.21 7.43
CA VAL A 44 0.37 -2.67 7.64
C VAL A 44 0.96 -3.38 6.43
N LEU A 45 0.50 -3.03 5.22
CA LEU A 45 0.98 -3.65 3.98
C LEU A 45 2.50 -3.51 3.83
N LEU A 46 3.04 -2.30 4.01
CA LEU A 46 4.46 -2.04 3.91
C LEU A 46 5.27 -2.78 5.00
N SER A 47 4.78 -2.80 6.23
CA SER A 47 5.41 -3.52 7.34
C SER A 47 5.47 -5.02 7.07
N VAL A 48 4.35 -5.63 6.70
CA VAL A 48 4.30 -7.06 6.36
C VAL A 48 5.18 -7.38 5.16
N TYR A 49 5.16 -6.54 4.12
CA TYR A 49 6.05 -6.68 2.95
C TYR A 49 7.52 -6.72 3.37
N VAL A 50 7.97 -5.76 4.18
CA VAL A 50 9.35 -5.68 4.69
C VAL A 50 9.69 -6.90 5.56
N GLY A 51 8.76 -7.34 6.42
CA GLY A 51 8.98 -8.48 7.30
C GLY A 51 9.14 -9.78 6.53
N ILE A 52 8.27 -10.05 5.56
CA ILE A 52 8.38 -11.25 4.71
C ILE A 52 9.67 -11.20 3.90
N LEU A 53 10.02 -10.03 3.35
CA LEU A 53 11.25 -9.88 2.59
C LEU A 53 12.49 -10.16 3.47
N LEU A 54 12.57 -9.60 4.68
CA LEU A 54 13.67 -9.90 5.60
C LEU A 54 13.76 -11.39 5.91
N VAL A 55 12.64 -12.04 6.23
CA VAL A 55 12.61 -13.49 6.47
C VAL A 55 13.10 -14.26 5.25
N MET A 56 12.63 -13.90 4.05
CA MET A 56 13.04 -14.52 2.80
C MET A 56 14.53 -14.33 2.49
N PHE A 57 15.18 -13.25 2.94
CA PHE A 57 16.62 -13.07 2.67
C PHE A 57 17.52 -13.67 3.76
N THR A 58 17.02 -13.82 4.99
CA THR A 58 17.78 -14.41 6.12
C THR A 58 17.66 -15.92 6.26
N GLY A 59 16.57 -16.51 5.80
CA GLY A 59 16.28 -17.92 6.01
C GLY A 59 17.04 -18.88 5.07
N PHE A 60 17.83 -18.36 4.14
CA PHE A 60 18.48 -19.16 3.11
C PHE A 60 19.99 -19.07 3.21
N ASP A 61 20.62 -20.22 3.30
CA ASP A 61 22.05 -20.35 3.05
C ASP A 61 22.28 -20.27 1.54
N PRO A 62 23.01 -19.27 1.00
CA PRO A 62 23.22 -19.10 -0.43
C PRO A 62 23.86 -20.32 -1.13
N HIS A 63 24.43 -21.21 -0.34
CA HIS A 63 25.16 -22.39 -0.81
C HIS A 63 24.30 -23.66 -0.95
N GLU A 64 23.11 -23.74 -0.34
CA GLU A 64 22.32 -24.98 -0.31
C GLU A 64 21.13 -25.00 -1.27
N SER A 65 20.52 -23.86 -1.57
CA SER A 65 19.31 -23.79 -2.41
C SER A 65 19.61 -23.26 -3.81
N GLY A 66 19.54 -24.14 -4.83
CA GLY A 66 19.71 -23.79 -6.25
C GLY A 66 18.68 -22.81 -6.82
N GLY A 67 17.67 -22.42 -6.04
CA GLY A 67 16.75 -21.33 -6.33
C GLY A 67 16.90 -20.22 -5.28
N GLY A 68 17.48 -19.08 -5.67
CA GLY A 68 17.69 -17.98 -4.74
C GLY A 68 16.37 -17.36 -4.26
N PRO A 69 16.33 -16.75 -3.06
CA PRO A 69 15.14 -16.10 -2.49
C PRO A 69 14.51 -15.01 -3.38
N SER A 70 15.22 -14.54 -4.40
CA SER A 70 14.74 -13.61 -5.41
C SER A 70 13.62 -14.16 -6.31
N GLN A 71 13.44 -15.48 -6.40
CA GLN A 71 12.48 -16.13 -7.32
C GLN A 71 11.01 -15.90 -6.99
N TYR A 72 10.67 -15.48 -5.77
CA TYR A 72 9.27 -15.24 -5.37
C TYR A 72 8.99 -13.80 -4.96
N VAL A 73 10.00 -12.91 -5.00
CA VAL A 73 9.86 -11.48 -4.65
C VAL A 73 8.80 -10.79 -5.51
N HIS A 74 8.57 -11.26 -6.73
CA HIS A 74 7.58 -10.71 -7.64
C HIS A 74 6.14 -10.81 -7.10
N LEU A 75 5.83 -11.89 -6.37
CA LEU A 75 4.53 -12.10 -5.72
C LEU A 75 4.28 -11.07 -4.61
N LEU A 76 5.35 -10.57 -3.98
CA LEU A 76 5.28 -9.50 -2.99
C LEU A 76 5.20 -8.12 -3.65
N LEU A 77 5.99 -7.91 -4.71
CA LEU A 77 6.13 -6.60 -5.35
C LEU A 77 4.88 -6.19 -6.13
N LEU A 78 4.22 -7.15 -6.81
CA LEU A 78 3.03 -6.90 -7.63
C LEU A 78 1.89 -6.20 -6.88
N PRO A 79 1.39 -6.73 -5.75
CA PRO A 79 0.37 -6.03 -4.97
C PRO A 79 0.90 -4.68 -4.48
N VAL A 80 2.12 -4.59 -3.95
CA VAL A 80 2.62 -3.29 -3.43
C VAL A 80 2.67 -2.20 -4.51
N LEU A 81 3.10 -2.52 -5.73
CA LEU A 81 3.13 -1.54 -6.82
C LEU A 81 1.73 -1.14 -7.29
N LEU A 82 0.79 -2.09 -7.38
CA LEU A 82 -0.60 -1.76 -7.69
C LEU A 82 -1.23 -0.92 -6.58
N PHE A 83 -0.94 -1.21 -5.31
CA PHE A 83 -1.37 -0.41 -4.18
C PHE A 83 -0.85 1.03 -4.30
N CYS A 84 0.43 1.22 -4.64
CA CYS A 84 1.01 2.54 -4.86
C CYS A 84 0.31 3.34 -5.98
N GLY A 85 -0.14 2.68 -7.06
CA GLY A 85 -0.94 3.32 -8.11
C GLY A 85 -2.37 3.66 -7.66
N LEU A 86 -3.03 2.72 -6.98
CA LEU A 86 -4.41 2.86 -6.50
C LEU A 86 -4.52 3.93 -5.39
N VAL A 87 -3.58 3.94 -4.44
CA VAL A 87 -3.61 4.82 -3.27
C VAL A 87 -3.49 6.29 -3.65
N GLN A 88 -2.85 6.61 -4.77
CA GLN A 88 -2.78 7.98 -5.27
C GLN A 88 -4.17 8.52 -5.61
N GLY A 89 -4.98 7.72 -6.30
CA GLY A 89 -6.37 8.04 -6.57
C GLY A 89 -7.23 8.17 -5.31
N ALA A 90 -7.02 7.30 -4.33
CA ALA A 90 -7.73 7.39 -3.06
C ALA A 90 -7.34 8.65 -2.27
N ARG A 91 -6.06 9.08 -2.31
CA ARG A 91 -5.61 10.34 -1.73
C ARG A 91 -6.29 11.55 -2.38
N ASP A 92 -6.46 11.52 -3.70
CA ASP A 92 -7.19 12.56 -4.44
C ASP A 92 -8.65 12.67 -3.99
N ARG A 93 -9.31 11.52 -3.72
CA ARG A 93 -10.68 11.48 -3.17
C ARG A 93 -10.79 12.24 -1.85
N PHE A 94 -9.83 11.99 -0.95
CA PHE A 94 -9.82 12.59 0.37
C PHE A 94 -9.21 14.00 0.42
N ARG A 95 -8.81 14.56 -0.75
CA ARG A 95 -8.17 15.89 -0.87
C ARG A 95 -6.98 16.08 0.07
N VAL A 96 -6.25 15.01 0.36
CA VAL A 96 -5.10 15.04 1.29
C VAL A 96 -3.96 15.77 0.60
N ARG A 97 -3.73 17.03 0.99
CA ARG A 97 -2.62 17.87 0.49
C ARG A 97 -1.53 18.11 1.53
N THR A 98 -1.50 17.32 2.60
CA THR A 98 -0.49 17.47 3.65
C THR A 98 0.86 17.00 3.15
N ARG A 99 1.83 17.92 3.10
CA ARG A 99 3.23 17.56 2.94
C ARG A 99 3.71 16.98 4.28
N PRO A 100 4.36 15.80 4.29
CA PRO A 100 4.93 15.28 5.52
C PRO A 100 5.99 16.26 6.04
N GLY A 101 5.99 16.53 7.33
CA GLY A 101 7.04 17.33 7.95
C GLY A 101 8.39 16.59 7.90
N VAL A 102 9.50 17.32 7.88
CA VAL A 102 10.86 16.74 7.80
C VAL A 102 11.08 15.66 8.87
N GLY A 103 10.64 15.89 10.11
CA GLY A 103 10.73 14.89 11.18
C GLY A 103 9.97 13.60 10.88
N GLN A 104 8.79 13.66 10.25
CA GLN A 104 8.04 12.47 9.86
C GLN A 104 8.75 11.71 8.73
N VAL A 105 9.36 12.44 7.80
CA VAL A 105 10.16 11.84 6.73
C VAL A 105 11.36 11.10 7.32
N ILE A 106 12.09 11.71 8.26
CA ILE A 106 13.23 11.07 8.93
C ILE A 106 12.78 9.83 9.71
N ILE A 107 11.72 9.94 10.53
CA ILE A 107 11.17 8.83 11.30
C ILE A 107 10.70 7.68 10.39
N GLY A 108 10.13 7.98 9.23
CA GLY A 108 9.75 6.97 8.25
C GLY A 108 10.93 6.38 7.46
N ALA A 109 11.95 7.18 7.18
CA ALA A 109 13.12 6.77 6.41
C ALA A 109 14.10 5.92 7.22
N ALA A 110 14.22 6.15 8.53
CA ALA A 110 15.12 5.41 9.42
C ALA A 110 14.91 3.88 9.40
N PRO A 111 13.68 3.34 9.61
CA PRO A 111 13.45 1.89 9.54
C PRO A 111 13.64 1.34 8.12
N LEU A 112 13.40 2.14 7.07
CA LEU A 112 13.69 1.74 5.70
C LEU A 112 15.20 1.63 5.46
N ALA A 113 15.99 2.57 5.98
CA ALA A 113 17.45 2.49 5.92
C ALA A 113 17.98 1.27 6.69
N ALA A 114 17.44 1.00 7.89
CA ALA A 114 17.79 -0.20 8.66
C ALA A 114 17.47 -1.49 7.88
N PHE A 115 16.31 -1.55 7.21
CA PHE A 115 15.96 -2.65 6.31
C PHE A 115 16.98 -2.83 5.18
N MET A 116 17.41 -1.73 4.52
CA MET A 116 18.41 -1.78 3.46
C MET A 116 19.76 -2.31 3.98
N VAL A 117 20.16 -1.88 5.18
CA VAL A 117 21.38 -2.37 5.85
C VAL A 117 21.28 -3.85 6.16
N LEU A 118 20.19 -4.32 6.77
CA LEU A 118 20.02 -5.75 7.06
C LEU A 118 19.99 -6.60 5.79
N THR A 119 19.34 -6.11 4.74
CA THR A 119 19.33 -6.79 3.44
C THR A 119 20.75 -6.89 2.87
N ALA A 120 21.53 -5.81 2.93
CA ALA A 120 22.93 -5.82 2.49
C ALA A 120 23.80 -6.77 3.33
N LEU A 121 23.62 -6.80 4.65
CA LEU A 121 24.31 -7.76 5.53
C LEU A 121 23.94 -9.21 5.18
N SER A 122 22.66 -9.47 4.93
CA SER A 122 22.16 -10.78 4.49
C SER A 122 22.80 -11.22 3.18
N ILE A 123 22.87 -10.32 2.19
CA ILE A 123 23.52 -10.58 0.91
C ILE A 123 25.04 -10.79 1.08
N ALA A 124 25.67 -10.07 2.00
CA ALA A 124 27.09 -10.22 2.32
C ALA A 124 27.40 -11.47 3.17
N GLY A 125 26.40 -12.26 3.54
CA GLY A 125 26.57 -13.44 4.39
C GLY A 125 26.96 -13.10 5.84
N VAL A 126 26.71 -11.86 6.30
CA VAL A 126 27.00 -11.44 7.66
C VAL A 126 25.82 -11.79 8.56
N ALA A 127 26.05 -12.71 9.50
CA ALA A 127 25.04 -13.09 10.48
C ALA A 127 24.67 -11.92 11.40
N TYR A 128 23.37 -11.76 11.67
CA TYR A 128 22.84 -10.82 12.64
C TYR A 128 21.70 -11.45 13.44
N PRO A 129 21.34 -10.88 14.60
CA PRO A 129 20.29 -11.46 15.43
C PRO A 129 18.92 -11.49 14.74
N TRP A 130 18.32 -12.68 14.63
CA TRP A 130 17.05 -12.92 13.92
C TRP A 130 15.87 -12.07 14.40
N TRP A 131 15.86 -11.66 15.68
CA TRP A 131 14.78 -10.83 16.23
C TRP A 131 14.69 -9.46 15.56
N LEU A 132 15.77 -8.99 14.90
CA LEU A 132 15.76 -7.77 14.10
C LEU A 132 14.79 -7.85 12.92
N ASN A 133 14.57 -9.06 12.36
CA ASN A 133 13.61 -9.27 11.27
C ASN A 133 12.17 -8.98 11.68
N ALA A 134 11.83 -9.19 12.95
CA ALA A 134 10.51 -8.85 13.49
C ALA A 134 10.47 -7.40 14.00
N LEU A 135 11.56 -6.91 14.60
CA LEU A 135 11.62 -5.57 15.16
C LEU A 135 11.51 -4.49 14.09
N ILE A 136 12.22 -4.60 12.96
CA ILE A 136 12.21 -3.57 11.92
C ILE A 136 10.80 -3.33 11.35
N PRO A 137 10.05 -4.36 10.90
CA PRO A 137 8.65 -4.20 10.49
C PRO A 137 7.77 -3.56 11.56
N LEU A 138 7.94 -3.95 12.82
CA LEU A 138 7.15 -3.42 13.92
C LEU A 138 7.43 -1.93 14.15
N VAL A 139 8.70 -1.53 14.15
CA VAL A 139 9.12 -0.12 14.24
C VAL A 139 8.63 0.67 13.04
N LEU A 140 8.74 0.12 11.83
CA LEU A 140 8.24 0.74 10.60
C LEU A 140 6.72 0.97 10.67
N PHE A 141 5.96 -0.02 11.15
CA PHE A 141 4.54 0.11 11.36
C PHE A 141 4.23 1.19 12.39
N ALA A 142 4.86 1.14 13.57
CA ALA A 142 4.64 2.14 14.62
C ALA A 142 4.98 3.56 14.15
N ALA A 143 6.09 3.73 13.45
CA ALA A 143 6.55 5.00 12.89
C ALA A 143 5.54 5.58 11.88
N THR A 144 5.04 4.75 10.95
CA THR A 144 4.19 5.21 9.85
C THR A 144 2.71 5.26 10.19
N ALA A 145 2.22 4.35 11.03
CA ALA A 145 0.81 4.24 11.41
C ALA A 145 0.44 5.14 12.60
N SER A 146 1.40 5.52 13.47
CA SER A 146 1.09 6.26 14.70
C SER A 146 0.31 7.57 14.49
N PRO A 147 0.59 8.42 13.46
CA PRO A 147 -0.19 9.64 13.26
C PRO A 147 -1.64 9.31 12.87
N ALA A 148 -1.83 8.29 12.03
CA ALA A 148 -3.15 7.86 11.57
C ALA A 148 -3.96 7.20 12.70
N LEU A 149 -3.32 6.37 13.53
CA LEU A 149 -3.96 5.73 14.69
C LEU A 149 -4.41 6.77 15.73
N ARG A 150 -3.60 7.80 16.02
CA ARG A 150 -4.00 8.91 16.91
C ARG A 150 -5.27 9.60 16.38
N ARG A 151 -5.31 9.89 15.07
CA ARG A 151 -6.47 10.52 14.42
C ARG A 151 -7.73 9.65 14.46
N LEU A 152 -7.59 8.33 14.34
CA LEU A 152 -8.74 7.41 14.44
C LEU A 152 -9.31 7.31 15.86
N ARG A 153 -8.46 7.52 16.88
CA ARG A 153 -8.85 7.53 18.30
C ARG A 153 -9.59 8.81 18.70
N ASP A 154 -9.20 9.95 18.15
CA ASP A 154 -9.85 11.22 18.48
C ASP A 154 -11.32 11.21 18.03
N PRO A 155 -12.29 11.50 18.92
CA PRO A 155 -13.69 11.67 18.54
C PRO A 155 -13.80 12.85 17.57
N GLN A 156 -14.04 12.57 16.29
CA GLN A 156 -14.34 13.61 15.32
C GLN A 156 -15.86 13.69 15.14
N PRO A 157 -16.45 14.90 15.14
CA PRO A 157 -17.83 15.05 14.73
C PRO A 157 -17.95 14.48 13.32
N SER A 158 -18.79 13.45 13.18
CA SER A 158 -19.01 12.76 11.91
C SER A 158 -19.54 13.78 10.92
N ALA A 159 -18.70 14.26 10.01
CA ALA A 159 -19.18 15.04 8.88
C ALA A 159 -20.13 14.12 8.12
N ALA A 160 -21.43 14.41 8.16
CA ALA A 160 -22.48 13.61 7.52
C ALA A 160 -22.26 13.40 6.00
N ASP A 161 -21.31 14.14 5.42
CA ASP A 161 -20.89 14.10 4.02
C ASP A 161 -19.64 13.24 3.73
N ASP A 162 -19.01 12.63 4.73
CA ASP A 162 -17.86 11.73 4.53
C ASP A 162 -18.35 10.36 4.01
N ARG A 163 -19.10 10.38 2.90
CA ARG A 163 -19.61 9.20 2.19
C ARG A 163 -18.44 8.51 1.47
N TRP A 164 -17.56 7.88 2.25
CA TRP A 164 -16.79 6.75 1.79
C TRP A 164 -17.70 5.52 1.66
N SER A 165 -18.85 5.71 1.01
CA SER A 165 -19.84 4.67 0.80
C SER A 165 -19.43 3.80 -0.38
N THR A 166 -19.74 2.51 -0.25
CA THR A 166 -19.73 1.56 -1.35
C THR A 166 -20.86 1.95 -2.30
N GLN A 167 -20.51 2.61 -3.40
CA GLN A 167 -21.39 2.74 -4.56
C GLN A 167 -21.01 1.67 -5.58
N PRO A 168 -21.95 1.19 -6.41
CA PRO A 168 -21.65 0.26 -7.50
C PRO A 168 -20.52 0.82 -8.37
N LEU A 169 -19.47 0.03 -8.59
CA LEU A 169 -18.37 0.46 -9.45
C LEU A 169 -18.87 0.70 -10.88
N PRO A 170 -18.42 1.76 -11.57
CA PRO A 170 -18.65 1.94 -13.00
C PRO A 170 -18.08 0.76 -13.80
N PRO A 171 -18.66 0.38 -14.96
CA PRO A 171 -18.23 -0.80 -15.72
C PRO A 171 -16.73 -0.84 -16.02
N VAL A 172 -16.15 0.31 -16.38
CA VAL A 172 -14.72 0.44 -16.68
C VAL A 172 -13.85 0.06 -15.46
N THR A 173 -14.22 0.52 -14.27
CA THR A 173 -13.50 0.23 -13.03
C THR A 173 -13.66 -1.23 -12.59
N ARG A 174 -14.78 -1.87 -12.93
CA ARG A 174 -14.97 -3.31 -12.70
C ARG A 174 -13.96 -4.10 -13.52
N TRP A 175 -13.82 -3.78 -14.80
CA TRP A 175 -12.84 -4.42 -15.67
C TRP A 175 -11.40 -4.23 -15.17
N THR A 176 -11.02 -3.02 -14.74
CA THR A 176 -9.69 -2.82 -14.14
C THR A 176 -9.51 -3.64 -12.86
N THR A 177 -10.53 -3.73 -11.99
CA THR A 177 -10.47 -4.53 -10.76
C THR A 177 -10.32 -6.03 -11.07
N VAL A 178 -11.06 -6.54 -12.07
CA VAL A 178 -10.92 -7.91 -12.56
C VAL A 178 -9.54 -8.15 -13.18
N ALA A 179 -9.00 -7.18 -13.94
CA ALA A 179 -7.67 -7.28 -14.53
C ALA A 179 -6.56 -7.34 -13.46
N ILE A 180 -6.69 -6.59 -12.36
CA ILE A 180 -5.81 -6.70 -11.19
C ILE A 180 -5.89 -8.12 -10.61
N GLY A 181 -7.10 -8.65 -10.45
CA GLY A 181 -7.31 -10.04 -10.03
C GLY A 181 -6.65 -11.04 -10.97
N ALA A 182 -6.78 -10.84 -12.28
CA ALA A 182 -6.19 -11.71 -13.28
C ALA A 182 -4.66 -11.67 -13.21
N ALA A 183 -4.06 -10.49 -13.01
CA ALA A 183 -2.62 -10.35 -12.80
C ALA A 183 -2.16 -11.10 -11.54
N PHE A 184 -2.91 -11.00 -10.43
CA PHE A 184 -2.64 -11.77 -9.20
C PHE A 184 -2.74 -13.28 -9.43
N GLY A 185 -3.79 -13.73 -10.12
CA GLY A 185 -4.03 -15.12 -10.46
C GLY A 185 -2.93 -15.69 -11.35
N ILE A 186 -2.64 -15.04 -12.47
CA ILE A 186 -1.60 -15.46 -13.42
C ILE A 186 -0.23 -15.48 -12.76
N GLY A 187 0.14 -14.41 -12.05
CA GLY A 187 1.42 -14.33 -11.34
C GLY A 187 1.58 -15.45 -10.31
N SER A 188 0.52 -15.77 -9.58
CA SER A 188 0.52 -16.88 -8.62
C SER A 188 0.61 -18.24 -9.33
N ALA A 189 -0.22 -18.51 -10.34
CA ALA A 189 -0.27 -19.81 -11.02
C ALA A 189 1.03 -20.17 -11.74
N VAL A 190 1.71 -19.18 -12.31
CA VAL A 190 2.95 -19.36 -13.06
C VAL A 190 4.19 -19.36 -12.15
N SER A 191 4.06 -19.03 -10.86
CA SER A 191 5.21 -18.85 -9.96
C SER A 191 6.14 -20.07 -9.81
N THR A 192 5.64 -21.28 -10.03
CA THR A 192 6.44 -22.52 -9.96
C THR A 192 6.89 -23.03 -11.34
N TRP A 193 6.60 -22.31 -12.42
CA TRP A 193 6.97 -22.72 -13.77
C TRP A 193 8.43 -22.41 -14.05
N THR A 194 9.08 -23.26 -14.85
CA THR A 194 10.47 -23.04 -15.29
C THR A 194 10.63 -21.74 -16.09
N TRP A 195 9.57 -21.28 -16.75
CA TRP A 195 9.55 -20.06 -17.57
C TRP A 195 8.96 -18.86 -16.81
N ALA A 196 8.74 -18.98 -15.49
CA ALA A 196 8.16 -17.92 -14.67
C ALA A 196 8.88 -16.57 -14.83
N PRO A 197 10.23 -16.49 -14.85
CA PRO A 197 10.91 -15.21 -15.00
C PRO A 197 10.54 -14.46 -16.29
N LEU A 198 10.37 -15.17 -17.41
CA LEU A 198 9.96 -14.57 -18.68
C LEU A 198 8.53 -14.06 -18.63
N VAL A 199 7.62 -14.84 -18.03
CA VAL A 199 6.21 -14.45 -17.87
C VAL A 199 6.08 -13.25 -16.93
N TRP A 200 6.82 -13.23 -15.83
CA TRP A 200 6.89 -12.09 -14.92
C TRP A 200 7.47 -10.85 -15.60
N MET A 201 8.56 -10.98 -16.36
CA MET A 201 9.14 -9.87 -17.12
C MET A 201 8.13 -9.28 -18.12
N ALA A 202 7.45 -10.13 -18.89
CA ALA A 202 6.43 -9.71 -19.83
C ALA A 202 5.26 -9.02 -19.10
N MET A 203 4.82 -9.56 -17.97
CA MET A 203 3.76 -8.97 -17.15
C MET A 203 4.18 -7.62 -16.57
N TRP A 204 5.43 -7.45 -16.13
CA TRP A 204 5.95 -6.17 -15.64
C TRP A 204 5.99 -5.11 -16.74
N ILE A 205 6.45 -5.47 -17.93
CA ILE A 205 6.43 -4.58 -19.10
C ILE A 205 4.99 -4.17 -19.42
N ALA A 206 4.05 -5.12 -19.46
CA ALA A 206 2.65 -4.84 -19.72
C ALA A 206 2.03 -3.93 -18.65
N LEU A 207 2.30 -4.18 -17.37
CA LEU A 207 1.83 -3.34 -16.25
C LEU A 207 2.43 -1.93 -16.31
N LEU A 208 3.71 -1.81 -16.65
CA LEU A 208 4.37 -0.51 -16.81
C LEU A 208 3.75 0.29 -17.96
N ILE A 209 3.56 -0.34 -19.12
CA ILE A 209 2.90 0.29 -20.28
C ILE A 209 1.46 0.71 -19.90
N ALA A 210 0.69 -0.19 -19.27
CA ALA A 210 -0.66 0.10 -18.82
C ALA A 210 -0.70 1.23 -17.79
N ALA A 211 0.28 1.31 -16.88
CA ALA A 211 0.38 2.38 -15.90
C ALA A 211 0.70 3.73 -16.56
N ILE A 212 1.64 3.78 -17.50
CA ILE A 212 2.02 5.01 -18.22
C ILE A 212 0.87 5.51 -19.10
N VAL A 213 0.33 4.63 -19.96
CA VAL A 213 -0.75 4.98 -20.90
C VAL A 213 -2.07 5.25 -20.15
N GLY A 214 -2.36 4.42 -19.16
CA GLY A 214 -3.60 4.48 -18.40
C GLY A 214 -3.63 5.59 -17.34
N TRP A 215 -2.52 6.27 -17.05
CA TRP A 215 -2.41 7.18 -15.90
C TRP A 215 -3.50 8.26 -15.86
N ARG A 216 -3.82 8.84 -17.03
CA ARG A 216 -4.86 9.88 -17.18
C ARG A 216 -6.18 9.35 -17.72
N MET A 217 -6.27 8.05 -17.98
CA MET A 217 -7.44 7.44 -18.61
C MET A 217 -8.50 7.04 -17.57
N PRO A 218 -9.78 6.92 -17.97
CA PRO A 218 -10.86 6.47 -17.07
C PRO A 218 -10.64 5.07 -16.46
N TRP A 219 -9.83 4.23 -17.10
CA TRP A 219 -9.49 2.86 -16.66
C TRP A 219 -8.19 2.77 -15.87
N GLY A 220 -7.50 3.89 -15.65
CA GLY A 220 -6.23 3.93 -14.91
C GLY A 220 -6.34 3.49 -13.45
N LEU A 221 -5.20 3.06 -12.87
CA LEU A 221 -5.10 2.71 -11.46
C LEU A 221 -5.51 3.86 -10.53
N PRO A 222 -5.10 5.13 -10.75
CA PRO A 222 -5.56 6.22 -9.90
C PRO A 222 -7.08 6.39 -9.94
N ARG A 223 -7.71 6.33 -11.12
CA ARG A 223 -9.17 6.44 -11.21
C ARG A 223 -9.89 5.30 -10.51
N THR A 224 -9.34 4.09 -10.60
CA THR A 224 -9.87 2.89 -9.93
C THR A 224 -9.80 3.03 -8.42
N GLY A 225 -8.63 3.40 -7.88
CA GLY A 225 -8.45 3.60 -6.43
C GLY A 225 -9.27 4.76 -5.85
N PHE A 226 -9.52 5.81 -6.63
CA PHE A 226 -10.45 6.90 -6.26
C PHE A 226 -11.88 6.38 -6.02
N LEU A 227 -12.35 5.45 -6.87
CA LEU A 227 -13.71 4.93 -6.83
C LEU A 227 -13.91 3.80 -5.81
N TRP A 228 -12.84 3.10 -5.43
CA TRP A 228 -12.90 2.02 -4.45
C TRP A 228 -13.40 2.47 -3.07
N GLY A 229 -14.51 1.87 -2.65
CA GLY A 229 -15.01 1.91 -1.26
C GLY A 229 -14.28 0.93 -0.33
N PRO A 230 -14.58 0.95 0.98
CA PRO A 230 -13.90 0.13 2.00
C PRO A 230 -13.88 -1.37 1.68
N ALA A 231 -15.01 -1.93 1.22
CA ALA A 231 -15.12 -3.35 0.88
C ALA A 231 -14.12 -3.79 -0.20
N HIS A 232 -13.89 -2.94 -1.21
CA HIS A 232 -12.93 -3.22 -2.29
C HIS A 232 -11.51 -3.25 -1.75
N TRP A 233 -11.16 -2.30 -0.88
CA TRP A 233 -9.86 -2.27 -0.21
C TRP A 233 -9.65 -3.46 0.71
N MET A 234 -10.68 -3.93 1.41
CA MET A 234 -10.61 -5.14 2.24
C MET A 234 -10.37 -6.39 1.39
N LEU A 235 -11.11 -6.57 0.29
CA LEU A 235 -10.93 -7.72 -0.61
C LEU A 235 -9.58 -7.69 -1.32
N TYR A 236 -9.09 -6.51 -1.68
CA TYR A 236 -7.74 -6.33 -2.19
C TYR A 236 -6.67 -6.67 -1.14
N GLY A 237 -6.85 -6.24 0.11
CA GLY A 237 -5.99 -6.62 1.23
C GLY A 237 -5.97 -8.14 1.44
N ALA A 238 -7.14 -8.79 1.42
CA ALA A 238 -7.25 -10.24 1.53
C ALA A 238 -6.53 -10.96 0.38
N ALA A 239 -6.73 -10.52 -0.86
CA ALA A 239 -6.02 -11.08 -2.01
C ALA A 239 -4.49 -10.88 -1.89
N THR A 240 -4.06 -9.73 -1.37
CA THR A 240 -2.64 -9.46 -1.11
C THR A 240 -2.06 -10.39 -0.03
N VAL A 241 -2.81 -10.65 1.04
CA VAL A 241 -2.42 -11.62 2.08
C VAL A 241 -2.25 -13.02 1.49
N VAL A 242 -3.13 -13.44 0.58
CA VAL A 242 -2.99 -14.72 -0.13
C VAL A 242 -1.68 -14.79 -0.91
N LEU A 243 -1.34 -13.74 -1.67
CA LEU A 243 -0.08 -13.68 -2.43
C LEU A 243 1.15 -13.68 -1.52
N PHE A 244 1.09 -12.95 -0.41
CA PHE A 244 2.17 -12.87 0.58
C PHE A 244 2.38 -14.21 1.28
N ALA A 245 1.30 -14.87 1.68
CA ALA A 245 1.35 -16.21 2.26
C ALA A 245 1.91 -17.22 1.25
N LEU A 246 1.49 -17.15 -0.02
CA LEU A 246 2.04 -17.99 -1.07
C LEU A 246 3.54 -17.78 -1.24
N ALA A 247 4.00 -16.52 -1.30
CA ALA A 247 5.43 -16.21 -1.41
C ALA A 247 6.23 -16.76 -0.24
N ALA A 248 5.73 -16.60 1.00
CA ALA A 248 6.35 -17.15 2.19
C ALA A 248 6.40 -18.68 2.15
N VAL A 249 5.30 -19.36 1.82
CA VAL A 249 5.23 -20.82 1.72
C VAL A 249 6.21 -21.34 0.67
N LEU A 250 6.18 -20.79 -0.54
CA LEU A 250 7.06 -21.18 -1.64
C LEU A 250 8.53 -20.93 -1.32
N SER A 251 8.83 -19.91 -0.51
CA SER A 251 10.20 -19.68 -0.04
C SER A 251 10.67 -20.76 0.93
N THR A 252 9.79 -21.32 1.77
CA THR A 252 10.20 -22.28 2.80
C THR A 252 10.24 -23.74 2.35
N VAL A 253 9.73 -24.07 1.16
CA VAL A 253 9.60 -25.46 0.69
C VAL A 253 10.36 -25.68 -0.61
N ASP A 254 11.18 -26.73 -0.65
CA ASP A 254 11.97 -27.06 -1.86
C ASP A 254 11.09 -27.51 -3.03
N THR A 255 9.96 -28.16 -2.72
CA THR A 255 9.00 -28.65 -3.72
C THR A 255 7.57 -28.38 -3.28
N ALA A 256 6.95 -27.39 -3.91
CA ALA A 256 5.52 -27.15 -3.77
C ALA A 256 4.73 -27.90 -4.85
N SER A 257 3.65 -28.57 -4.44
CA SER A 257 2.67 -29.11 -5.40
C SER A 257 2.08 -27.97 -6.23
N ILE A 258 1.88 -28.22 -7.53
CA ILE A 258 1.23 -27.29 -8.47
C ILE A 258 -0.16 -26.87 -7.97
N ALA A 259 -0.83 -27.69 -7.17
CA ALA A 259 -2.11 -27.36 -6.57
C ALA A 259 -2.08 -26.10 -5.68
N VAL A 260 -0.96 -25.84 -4.98
CA VAL A 260 -0.85 -24.72 -4.02
C VAL A 260 -0.86 -23.36 -4.74
N PRO A 261 0.02 -23.09 -5.74
CA PRO A 261 -0.04 -21.84 -6.49
C PRO A 261 -1.36 -21.63 -7.25
N PHE A 262 -1.93 -22.70 -7.82
CA PHE A 262 -3.21 -22.61 -8.53
C PHE A 262 -4.40 -22.34 -7.60
N GLY A 263 -4.40 -22.93 -6.40
CA GLY A 263 -5.41 -22.65 -5.37
C GLY A 263 -5.34 -21.19 -4.90
N ALA A 264 -4.13 -20.70 -4.60
CA ALA A 264 -3.90 -19.31 -4.24
C ALA A 264 -4.29 -18.34 -5.39
N ALA A 265 -3.94 -18.68 -6.63
CA ALA A 265 -4.30 -17.93 -7.82
C ALA A 265 -5.82 -17.78 -7.96
N SER A 266 -6.53 -18.89 -7.87
CA SER A 266 -8.00 -18.93 -8.01
C SER A 266 -8.68 -18.13 -6.89
N LEU A 267 -8.20 -18.25 -5.66
CA LEU A 267 -8.72 -17.51 -4.52
C LEU A 267 -8.49 -15.99 -4.67
N ALA A 268 -7.27 -15.57 -4.99
CA ALA A 268 -6.94 -14.15 -5.17
C ALA A 268 -7.73 -13.53 -6.33
N PHE A 269 -7.87 -14.26 -7.45
CA PHE A 269 -8.69 -13.85 -8.58
C PHE A 269 -10.17 -13.72 -8.17
N ALA A 270 -10.73 -14.74 -7.52
CA ALA A 270 -12.13 -14.76 -7.11
C ALA A 270 -12.47 -13.60 -6.14
N LEU A 271 -11.58 -13.27 -5.20
CA LEU A 271 -11.77 -12.14 -4.28
C LEU A 271 -11.90 -10.80 -5.02
N LEU A 272 -11.12 -10.58 -6.09
CA LEU A 272 -11.21 -9.33 -6.86
C LEU A 272 -12.32 -9.33 -7.90
N VAL A 273 -12.69 -10.48 -8.46
CA VAL A 273 -13.92 -10.61 -9.25
C VAL A 273 -15.14 -10.30 -8.37
N LEU A 274 -15.20 -10.86 -7.16
CA LEU A 274 -16.26 -10.57 -6.19
C LEU A 274 -16.26 -9.09 -5.80
N SER A 275 -15.10 -8.49 -5.59
CA SER A 275 -14.94 -7.06 -5.34
C SER A 275 -15.57 -6.21 -6.46
N SER A 276 -15.39 -6.61 -7.72
CA SER A 276 -15.90 -5.86 -8.87
C SER A 276 -17.44 -5.77 -8.96
N VAL A 277 -18.16 -6.70 -8.31
CA VAL A 277 -19.63 -6.75 -8.36
C VAL A 277 -20.30 -6.13 -7.13
N ILE A 278 -19.53 -5.83 -6.08
CA ILE A 278 -20.04 -5.21 -4.85
C ILE A 278 -20.07 -3.67 -4.99
N PRO A 279 -21.07 -2.98 -4.41
CA PRO A 279 -22.34 -3.50 -3.92
C PRO A 279 -23.23 -3.94 -5.09
N LEU A 280 -23.94 -5.05 -4.91
CA LEU A 280 -25.00 -5.44 -5.82
C LEU A 280 -26.01 -4.29 -5.86
N ARG A 281 -26.36 -3.86 -7.08
CA ARG A 281 -27.31 -2.79 -7.31
C ARG A 281 -28.66 -3.25 -6.74
N THR A 282 -28.96 -2.92 -5.49
CA THR A 282 -30.29 -3.13 -4.92
C THR A 282 -31.23 -2.23 -5.72
N GLY A 283 -32.08 -2.86 -6.53
CA GLY A 283 -33.01 -2.17 -7.42
C GLY A 283 -33.79 -1.11 -6.66
N ARG A 284 -33.85 0.08 -7.24
CA ARG A 284 -34.96 1.00 -7.05
C ARG A 284 -35.98 0.70 -8.13
#